data_AF-A0A965F4N2-F1
#
_entry.id   AF-A0A965F4N2-F1
#
_cell.length_a   1.000
_cell.length_b   1.000
_cell.length_c   1.000
_cell.angle_alpha   90.00
_cell.angle_beta   90.00
_cell.angle_gamma   90.00
#
_symmetry.space_group_name_H-M   'P 1'
#
loop_
_entity.id
_entity.type
_entity.pdbx_description
1 polymer ?
#
loop_
_entity_poly.entity_id
_entity_poly.type
_entity_poly.pdbx_seq_one_letter_code
_entity_poly.pdbx_strand_id
1 'polypeptide(L)'
;MNSPYAMPEGWAGWTQAARDAAYDNLAGVADSAAQVANRNTLSVAFRAAHAGHLDLPFGAGEREKWDLYPAARADAPCLVFIHGGYWQRNRREDFAIMAEGALAAGWSVGICGYTLAPDASMNKIVAEIHAALDWLGAHGKAHGIAGKVVASGWSAGGHLAALAAEHPLVVGALAMSGIYELAPIAETNLNDKLRLTPEEIAAHSPIRRPVVQKPIAIAYGARELPELRRQSRVFHRHRAEAQAPGALIPVPEADHFRVLEALWRRDGVLLRAAGDLLG
;
A
#
# COMPACT_ATOMS: atom_id res chain seq x y z
N MET A 1 14.73 -15.23 -12.62
CA MET A 1 13.99 -16.38 -12.05
C MET A 1 12.60 -16.39 -12.65
N ASN A 2 12.08 -17.57 -13.02
CA ASN A 2 10.70 -17.70 -13.49
C ASN A 2 9.76 -17.34 -12.34
N SER A 3 8.79 -16.45 -12.58
CA SER A 3 7.83 -16.07 -11.55
C SER A 3 6.98 -17.28 -11.17
N PRO A 4 6.73 -17.56 -9.88
CA PRO A 4 5.73 -18.55 -9.47
C PRO A 4 4.31 -18.09 -9.80
N TYR A 5 4.14 -16.86 -10.30
CA TYR A 5 2.88 -16.32 -10.76
C TYR A 5 2.52 -16.85 -12.16
N ALA A 6 1.53 -17.74 -12.21
CA ALA A 6 0.83 -18.02 -13.45
C ALA A 6 -0.09 -16.84 -13.80
N MET A 7 -0.11 -16.45 -15.08
CA MET A 7 -1.11 -15.51 -15.60
C MET A 7 -2.53 -16.09 -15.42
N PRO A 8 -3.58 -15.25 -15.45
CA PRO A 8 -4.96 -15.75 -15.43
C PRO A 8 -5.20 -16.78 -16.54
N GLU A 9 -6.10 -17.73 -16.29
CA GLU A 9 -6.45 -18.73 -17.31
C GLU A 9 -6.95 -18.05 -18.59
N GLY A 10 -6.39 -18.44 -19.73
CA GLY A 10 -6.72 -17.87 -21.03
C GLY A 10 -6.15 -16.47 -21.31
N TRP A 11 -5.34 -15.89 -20.42
CA TRP A 11 -4.80 -14.52 -20.55
C TRP A 11 -4.16 -14.22 -21.91
N ALA A 12 -3.39 -15.17 -22.46
CA ALA A 12 -2.75 -15.03 -23.76
C ALA A 12 -3.77 -14.81 -24.91
N GLY A 13 -4.99 -15.34 -24.78
CA GLY A 13 -6.07 -15.16 -25.75
C GLY A 13 -7.01 -13.99 -25.44
N TRP A 14 -6.83 -13.28 -24.32
CA TRP A 14 -7.67 -12.12 -23.99
C TRP A 14 -7.37 -10.95 -24.92
N THR A 15 -8.42 -10.20 -25.28
CA THR A 15 -8.27 -8.91 -25.96
C THR A 15 -7.65 -7.87 -25.01
N GLN A 16 -7.08 -6.80 -25.56
CA GLN A 16 -6.55 -5.68 -24.74
C GLN A 16 -7.62 -5.13 -23.77
N ALA A 17 -8.84 -4.92 -24.27
CA ALA A 17 -9.95 -4.43 -23.46
C ALA A 17 -10.30 -5.37 -22.29
N ALA A 18 -10.21 -6.70 -22.48
CA ALA A 18 -10.44 -7.65 -21.41
C ALA A 18 -9.33 -7.62 -20.34
N ARG A 19 -8.06 -7.44 -20.76
CA ARG A 19 -6.93 -7.27 -19.83
C ARG A 19 -7.02 -5.98 -19.05
N ASP A 20 -7.39 -4.88 -19.71
CA ASP A 20 -7.60 -3.58 -19.07
C ASP A 20 -8.75 -3.66 -18.05
N ALA A 21 -9.89 -4.26 -18.42
CA ALA A 21 -11.05 -4.42 -17.55
C ALA A 21 -10.75 -5.26 -16.30
N ALA A 22 -9.82 -6.22 -16.38
CA ALA A 22 -9.41 -7.02 -15.21
C ALA A 22 -8.70 -6.21 -14.12
N TYR A 23 -8.24 -5.00 -14.45
CA TYR A 23 -7.57 -4.07 -13.55
C TYR A 23 -8.30 -2.73 -13.41
N ASP A 24 -9.45 -2.53 -14.05
CA ASP A 24 -10.24 -1.31 -13.92
C ASP A 24 -11.15 -1.33 -12.68
N ASN A 25 -10.55 -1.09 -11.51
CA ASN A 25 -11.30 -1.03 -10.26
C ASN A 25 -12.34 0.10 -10.22
N LEU A 26 -12.16 1.19 -10.99
CA LEU A 26 -13.13 2.30 -11.02
C LEU A 26 -14.43 1.86 -11.71
N ALA A 27 -14.30 1.18 -12.85
CA ALA A 27 -15.45 0.59 -13.55
C ALA A 27 -16.02 -0.62 -12.80
N GLY A 28 -15.18 -1.39 -12.10
CA GLY A 28 -15.57 -2.58 -11.35
C GLY A 28 -16.39 -2.32 -10.07
N VAL A 29 -16.45 -1.07 -9.60
CA VAL A 29 -17.18 -0.70 -8.37
C VAL A 29 -18.14 0.46 -8.68
N ALA A 30 -19.44 0.17 -8.65
CA ALA A 30 -20.50 1.05 -9.13
C ALA A 30 -20.52 2.45 -8.46
N ASP A 31 -20.19 2.53 -7.17
CA ASP A 31 -20.16 3.76 -6.37
C ASP A 31 -18.74 4.27 -6.08
N SER A 32 -17.73 3.83 -6.85
CA SER A 32 -16.32 4.17 -6.64
C SER A 32 -16.08 5.69 -6.52
N ALA A 33 -16.73 6.48 -7.36
CA ALA A 33 -16.62 7.95 -7.32
C ALA A 33 -17.14 8.54 -5.99
N ALA A 34 -18.27 8.03 -5.47
CA ALA A 34 -18.83 8.47 -4.21
C ALA A 34 -17.94 8.07 -3.03
N GLN A 35 -17.40 6.84 -3.04
CA GLN A 35 -16.48 6.36 -2.01
C GLN A 35 -15.17 7.18 -1.98
N VAL A 36 -14.61 7.49 -3.15
CA VAL A 36 -13.41 8.34 -3.29
C VAL A 36 -13.70 9.76 -2.79
N ALA A 37 -14.83 10.35 -3.17
CA ALA A 37 -15.22 11.68 -2.71
C ALA A 37 -15.37 11.72 -1.19
N ASN A 38 -16.06 10.73 -0.60
CA ASN A 38 -16.23 10.63 0.84
C ASN A 38 -14.88 10.54 1.58
N ARG A 39 -13.98 9.63 1.15
CA ARG A 39 -12.63 9.51 1.73
C ARG A 39 -11.86 10.84 1.66
N ASN A 40 -11.93 11.54 0.52
CA ASN A 40 -11.24 12.81 0.33
C ASN A 40 -11.81 13.90 1.25
N THR A 41 -13.14 14.00 1.36
CA THR A 41 -13.79 14.95 2.28
C THR A 41 -13.38 14.69 3.73
N LEU A 42 -13.41 13.43 4.16
CA LEU A 42 -12.97 13.05 5.51
C LEU A 42 -11.48 13.34 5.72
N SER A 43 -10.64 13.09 4.72
CA SER A 43 -9.19 13.37 4.81
C SER A 43 -8.89 14.85 4.91
N VAL A 44 -9.58 15.70 4.16
CA VAL A 44 -9.45 17.17 4.28
C VAL A 44 -9.81 17.63 5.69
N ALA A 45 -10.94 17.17 6.23
CA ALA A 45 -11.36 17.52 7.58
C ALA A 45 -10.36 17.01 8.63
N PHE A 46 -9.92 15.75 8.50
CA PHE A 46 -8.96 15.14 9.41
C PHE A 46 -7.62 15.90 9.42
N ARG A 47 -7.09 16.20 8.23
CA ARG A 47 -5.82 16.91 8.06
C ARG A 47 -5.88 18.32 8.65
N ALA A 48 -6.99 19.04 8.45
CA ALA A 48 -7.20 20.37 9.03
C ALA A 48 -7.25 20.34 10.57
N ALA A 49 -7.85 19.30 11.16
CA ALA A 49 -7.89 19.11 12.60
C ALA A 49 -6.54 18.70 13.23
N HIS A 50 -5.57 18.25 12.42
CA HIS A 50 -4.28 17.72 12.88
C HIS A 50 -3.09 18.35 12.13
N ALA A 51 -3.00 19.68 12.15
CA ALA A 51 -2.04 20.44 11.33
C ALA A 51 -0.59 20.50 11.85
N GLY A 52 -0.23 19.72 12.88
CA GLY A 52 1.03 19.91 13.62
C GLY A 52 2.31 19.50 12.88
N HIS A 53 2.27 18.43 12.08
CA HIS A 53 3.46 17.86 11.42
C HIS A 53 3.15 17.47 9.97
N LEU A 54 2.67 18.44 9.20
CA LEU A 54 2.30 18.24 7.80
C LEU A 54 3.42 18.70 6.86
N ASP A 55 3.42 18.16 5.64
CA ASP A 55 4.27 18.63 4.54
C ASP A 55 5.78 18.55 4.82
N LEU A 56 6.21 17.64 5.69
CA LEU A 56 7.61 17.48 6.09
C LEU A 56 8.41 16.82 4.96
N PRO A 57 9.41 17.51 4.36
CA PRO A 57 10.15 16.96 3.24
C PRO A 57 11.10 15.85 3.70
N PHE A 58 11.11 14.74 2.98
CA PHE A 58 12.16 13.71 3.10
C PHE A 58 13.13 13.71 1.91
N GLY A 59 12.78 14.43 0.84
CA GLY A 59 13.61 14.59 -0.35
C GLY A 59 13.30 15.89 -1.09
N ALA A 60 13.83 16.02 -2.31
CA ALA A 60 13.81 17.29 -3.04
C ALA A 60 12.55 17.49 -3.90
N GLY A 61 11.86 16.41 -4.27
CA GLY A 61 10.65 16.46 -5.08
C GLY A 61 9.45 17.03 -4.34
N GLU A 62 8.53 17.64 -5.08
CA GLU A 62 7.31 18.26 -4.53
C GLU A 62 6.46 17.26 -3.70
N ARG A 63 6.50 15.99 -4.10
CA ARG A 63 5.72 14.88 -3.54
C ARG A 63 6.47 14.08 -2.49
N GLU A 64 7.77 14.33 -2.31
CA GLU A 64 8.65 13.64 -1.37
C GLU A 64 8.47 14.21 0.04
N LYS A 65 7.24 14.08 0.56
CA LYS A 65 6.80 14.65 1.83
C LYS A 65 6.05 13.64 2.69
N TRP A 66 6.17 13.82 3.99
CA TRP A 66 5.40 13.16 5.04
C TRP A 66 4.30 14.08 5.57
N ASP A 67 3.15 13.49 5.85
CA ASP A 67 2.27 13.98 6.91
C ASP A 67 2.43 13.02 8.10
N LEU A 68 2.87 13.53 9.25
CA LEU A 68 3.07 12.76 10.47
C LEU A 68 2.00 13.11 11.50
N TYR A 69 1.52 12.09 12.20
CA TYR A 69 0.56 12.21 13.27
C TYR A 69 1.10 11.44 14.48
N PRO A 70 1.87 12.09 15.38
CA PRO A 70 2.42 11.41 16.54
C PRO A 70 1.34 11.08 17.56
N ALA A 71 1.43 9.91 18.18
CA ALA A 71 0.65 9.56 19.36
C ALA A 71 1.10 10.37 20.60
N ALA A 72 0.30 10.31 21.67
CA ALA A 72 0.66 10.90 22.95
C ALA A 72 1.96 10.33 23.54
N ARG A 73 2.27 9.06 23.22
CA ARG A 73 3.51 8.39 23.62
C ARG A 73 4.45 8.29 22.44
N ALA A 74 5.66 8.81 22.59
CA ALA A 74 6.66 8.79 21.51
C ALA A 74 7.12 7.36 21.14
N ASP A 75 7.08 6.42 22.09
CA ASP A 75 7.46 5.02 21.88
C ASP A 75 6.30 4.12 21.40
N ALA A 76 5.12 4.70 21.19
CA ALA A 76 3.99 3.96 20.63
C ALA A 76 4.32 3.44 19.23
N PRO A 77 3.75 2.30 18.82
CA PRO A 77 3.93 1.79 17.46
C PRO A 77 3.52 2.83 16.41
N CYS A 78 4.16 2.78 15.26
CA CYS A 78 3.89 3.67 14.14
C CYS A 78 3.34 2.89 12.96
N LEU A 79 2.17 3.27 12.46
CA LEU A 79 1.64 2.78 11.20
C LEU A 79 2.07 3.73 10.08
N VAL A 80 2.94 3.27 9.18
CA VAL A 80 3.23 3.99 7.93
C VAL A 80 2.20 3.60 6.89
N PHE A 81 1.52 4.55 6.24
CA PHE A 81 0.55 4.30 5.19
C PHE A 81 1.03 4.85 3.84
N ILE A 82 1.02 3.97 2.83
CA ILE A 82 1.38 4.27 1.44
C ILE A 82 0.10 4.23 0.58
N HIS A 83 -0.21 5.34 -0.09
CA HIS A 83 -1.44 5.45 -0.85
C HIS A 83 -1.42 4.61 -2.15
N GLY A 84 -2.62 4.33 -2.66
CA GLY A 84 -2.81 3.63 -3.94
C GLY A 84 -2.95 4.59 -5.12
N GLY A 85 -3.36 4.04 -6.26
CA GLY A 85 -3.58 4.82 -7.50
C GLY A 85 -2.69 4.40 -8.67
N TYR A 86 -2.42 3.09 -8.82
CA TYR A 86 -1.60 2.57 -9.93
C TYR A 86 -0.29 3.32 -10.18
N TRP A 87 0.31 3.85 -9.11
CA TRP A 87 1.53 4.68 -9.16
C TRP A 87 1.42 5.94 -10.06
N GLN A 88 0.21 6.31 -10.49
CA GLN A 88 -0.07 7.31 -11.53
C GLN A 88 -1.05 8.40 -11.08
N ARG A 89 -1.70 8.22 -9.91
CA ARG A 89 -2.70 9.16 -9.38
C ARG A 89 -2.66 9.22 -7.86
N ASN A 90 -3.50 10.12 -7.33
CA ASN A 90 -3.68 10.44 -5.92
C ASN A 90 -2.50 11.19 -5.27
N ARG A 91 -2.73 11.65 -4.04
CA ARG A 91 -1.74 12.33 -3.21
C ARG A 91 -1.92 11.88 -1.75
N ARG A 92 -0.89 12.05 -0.90
CA ARG A 92 -0.93 11.62 0.51
C ARG A 92 -2.08 12.27 1.30
N GLU A 93 -2.38 13.53 0.97
CA GLU A 93 -3.39 14.36 1.61
C GLU A 93 -4.80 13.81 1.43
N ASP A 94 -5.05 13.09 0.32
CA ASP A 94 -6.34 12.46 0.01
C ASP A 94 -6.61 11.19 0.86
N PHE A 95 -5.66 10.83 1.74
CA PHE A 95 -5.67 9.65 2.60
C PHE A 95 -5.41 9.96 4.08
N ALA A 96 -5.41 11.23 4.49
CA ALA A 96 -5.19 11.63 5.89
C ALA A 96 -6.13 10.90 6.88
N ILE A 97 -7.36 10.57 6.46
CA ILE A 97 -8.31 9.83 7.31
C ILE A 97 -7.81 8.42 7.70
N MET A 98 -6.83 7.84 6.99
CA MET A 98 -6.23 6.55 7.38
C MET A 98 -5.61 6.58 8.78
N ALA A 99 -5.27 7.76 9.28
CA ALA A 99 -4.67 7.92 10.59
C ALA A 99 -5.66 7.79 11.75
N GLU A 100 -6.96 7.99 11.51
CA GLU A 100 -7.99 8.14 12.55
C GLU A 100 -8.02 6.95 13.52
N GLY A 101 -8.21 5.73 13.00
CA GLY A 101 -8.32 4.53 13.83
C GLY A 101 -7.04 4.24 14.61
N ALA A 102 -5.89 4.36 13.97
CA ALA A 102 -4.59 4.09 14.59
C ALA A 102 -4.26 5.10 15.70
N LEU A 103 -4.48 6.41 15.47
CA LEU A 103 -4.33 7.43 16.50
C LEU A 103 -5.29 7.21 17.67
N ALA A 104 -6.54 6.83 17.39
CA ALA A 104 -7.52 6.48 18.43
C ALA A 104 -7.13 5.22 19.22
N ALA A 105 -6.32 4.33 18.62
CA ALA A 105 -5.70 3.18 19.27
C ALA A 105 -4.37 3.52 19.98
N GLY A 106 -3.96 4.79 19.96
CA GLY A 106 -2.74 5.26 20.62
C GLY A 106 -1.46 5.04 19.81
N TRP A 107 -1.55 4.80 18.51
CA TRP A 107 -0.42 4.61 17.60
C TRP A 107 -0.08 5.91 16.88
N SER A 108 1.20 6.11 16.60
CA SER A 108 1.64 7.14 15.65
C SER A 108 1.29 6.72 14.22
N VAL A 109 1.16 7.68 13.32
CA VAL A 109 0.90 7.42 11.90
C VAL A 109 1.80 8.30 11.04
N GLY A 110 2.40 7.73 10.01
CA GLY A 110 3.07 8.49 8.96
C GLY A 110 2.43 8.20 7.61
N ILE A 111 2.08 9.22 6.84
CA ILE A 111 1.57 9.07 5.48
C ILE A 111 2.58 9.67 4.51
N CYS A 112 3.21 8.82 3.69
CA CYS A 112 4.22 9.27 2.73
C CYS A 112 3.60 9.55 1.36
N GLY A 113 4.06 10.64 0.74
CA GLY A 113 3.95 10.84 -0.69
C GLY A 113 5.10 10.18 -1.45
N TYR A 114 4.91 10.06 -2.77
CA TYR A 114 5.92 9.62 -3.73
C TYR A 114 5.57 10.20 -5.11
N THR A 115 6.57 10.39 -5.96
CA THR A 115 6.45 10.86 -7.35
C THR A 115 5.68 9.85 -8.19
N LEU A 116 4.89 10.31 -9.15
CA LEU A 116 4.03 9.43 -9.96
C LEU A 116 4.63 9.17 -11.34
N ALA A 117 4.27 8.04 -11.94
CA ALA A 117 4.51 7.82 -13.37
C ALA A 117 3.63 8.75 -14.23
N PRO A 118 4.15 9.27 -15.37
CA PRO A 118 5.44 8.92 -15.99
C PRO A 118 6.64 9.74 -15.50
N ASP A 119 6.48 10.66 -14.55
CA ASP A 119 7.56 11.53 -14.06
C ASP A 119 8.62 10.75 -13.24
N ALA A 120 8.23 9.59 -12.69
CA ALA A 120 9.12 8.61 -12.07
C ALA A 120 8.88 7.21 -12.66
N SER A 121 9.97 6.46 -12.86
CA SER A 121 9.92 5.04 -13.17
C SER A 121 9.64 4.22 -11.89
N MET A 122 9.37 2.92 -12.03
CA MET A 122 9.15 2.06 -10.86
C MET A 122 10.38 2.01 -9.95
N ASN A 123 11.58 1.99 -10.51
CA ASN A 123 12.84 2.10 -9.75
C ASN A 123 12.85 3.33 -8.84
N LYS A 124 12.48 4.51 -9.39
CA LYS A 124 12.48 5.76 -8.63
C LYS A 124 11.40 5.77 -7.55
N ILE A 125 10.18 5.32 -7.87
CA ILE A 125 9.07 5.25 -6.91
C ILE A 125 9.46 4.38 -5.70
N VAL A 126 10.01 3.18 -5.94
CA VAL A 126 10.44 2.28 -4.85
C VAL A 126 11.59 2.90 -4.05
N ALA A 127 12.57 3.53 -4.72
CA ALA A 127 13.67 4.21 -4.05
C ALA A 127 13.18 5.36 -3.15
N GLU A 128 12.19 6.14 -3.57
CA GLU A 128 11.61 7.23 -2.76
C GLU A 128 10.92 6.69 -1.50
N ILE A 129 10.23 5.55 -1.56
CA ILE A 129 9.64 4.92 -0.37
C ILE A 129 10.72 4.49 0.62
N HIS A 130 11.83 3.92 0.15
CA HIS A 130 12.97 3.57 1.01
C HIS A 130 13.61 4.83 1.61
N ALA A 131 13.83 5.88 0.82
CA ALA A 131 14.36 7.16 1.31
C ALA A 131 13.43 7.80 2.36
N ALA A 132 12.11 7.69 2.19
CA ALA A 132 11.14 8.16 3.16
C ALA A 132 11.28 7.40 4.49
N LEU A 133 11.49 6.08 4.46
CA LEU A 133 11.70 5.25 5.65
C LEU A 133 13.06 5.53 6.31
N ASP A 134 14.13 5.72 5.54
CA ASP A 134 15.43 6.16 6.06
C ASP A 134 15.30 7.49 6.81
N TRP A 135 14.60 8.45 6.20
CA TRP A 135 14.31 9.74 6.83
C TRP A 135 13.50 9.57 8.12
N LEU A 136 12.46 8.72 8.12
CA LEU A 136 11.66 8.45 9.31
C LEU A 136 12.50 7.82 10.43
N GLY A 137 13.41 6.90 10.09
CA GLY A 137 14.34 6.30 11.05
C GLY A 137 15.31 7.33 11.66
N ALA A 138 15.79 8.28 10.86
CA ALA A 138 16.73 9.31 11.30
C ALA A 138 16.07 10.46 12.07
N HIS A 139 14.87 10.87 11.65
CA HIS A 139 14.23 12.11 12.11
C HIS A 139 12.93 11.90 12.89
N GLY A 140 12.30 10.72 12.81
CA GLY A 140 11.01 10.43 13.44
C GLY A 140 10.97 10.75 14.92
N LYS A 141 12.05 10.47 15.66
CA LYS A 141 12.14 10.76 17.11
C LYS A 141 11.96 12.25 17.42
N ALA A 142 12.49 13.14 16.58
CA ALA A 142 12.33 14.58 16.75
C ALA A 142 10.88 15.04 16.51
N HIS A 143 10.08 14.21 15.83
CA HIS A 143 8.66 14.43 15.54
C HIS A 143 7.74 13.56 16.40
N GLY A 144 8.24 12.98 17.51
CA GLY A 144 7.42 12.17 18.42
C GLY A 144 7.12 10.76 17.93
N ILE A 145 7.90 10.22 16.99
CA ILE A 145 7.75 8.86 16.45
C ILE A 145 9.03 8.07 16.68
N ALA A 146 9.04 7.20 17.68
CA ALA A 146 10.20 6.37 18.04
C ALA A 146 9.86 4.89 18.27
N GLY A 147 8.59 4.49 18.12
CA GLY A 147 8.19 3.09 18.26
C GLY A 147 8.45 2.24 17.03
N LYS A 148 8.11 0.95 17.14
CA LYS A 148 8.20 -0.03 16.05
C LYS A 148 7.35 0.41 14.85
N VAL A 149 7.88 0.31 13.63
CA VAL A 149 7.18 0.71 12.40
C VAL A 149 6.55 -0.48 11.70
N VAL A 150 5.24 -0.42 11.47
CA VAL A 150 4.50 -1.31 10.58
C VAL A 150 4.22 -0.56 9.28
N ALA A 151 4.72 -1.07 8.15
CA ALA A 151 4.38 -0.51 6.85
C ALA A 151 2.98 -0.98 6.44
N SER A 152 2.22 -0.12 5.80
CA SER A 152 0.90 -0.47 5.28
C SER A 152 0.64 0.28 4.00
N GLY A 153 -0.24 -0.25 3.16
CA GLY A 153 -0.63 0.47 1.97
C GLY A 153 -1.70 -0.25 1.19
N TRP A 154 -2.32 0.51 0.29
CA TRP A 154 -3.48 0.06 -0.46
C TRP A 154 -3.23 0.08 -1.97
N SER A 155 -3.62 -0.99 -2.67
CA SER A 155 -3.47 -1.12 -4.12
C SER A 155 -2.00 -0.99 -4.54
N ALA A 156 -1.66 0.02 -5.35
CA ALA A 156 -0.25 0.36 -5.64
C ALA A 156 0.59 0.60 -4.36
N GLY A 157 -0.02 1.12 -3.30
CA GLY A 157 0.62 1.23 -1.99
C GLY A 157 0.74 -0.10 -1.26
N GLY A 158 -0.16 -1.07 -1.52
CA GLY A 158 -0.04 -2.43 -0.97
C GLY A 158 1.11 -3.20 -1.60
N HIS A 159 1.37 -2.98 -2.89
CA HIS A 159 2.61 -3.38 -3.55
C HIS A 159 3.84 -2.76 -2.86
N LEU A 160 3.85 -1.44 -2.68
CA LEU A 160 4.97 -0.73 -2.06
C LEU A 160 5.19 -1.13 -0.60
N ALA A 161 4.13 -1.39 0.16
CA ALA A 161 4.22 -1.88 1.53
C ALA A 161 4.83 -3.28 1.63
N ALA A 162 4.54 -4.16 0.65
CA ALA A 162 5.16 -5.48 0.58
C ALA A 162 6.66 -5.39 0.29
N LEU A 163 7.10 -4.48 -0.59
CA LEU A 163 8.53 -4.20 -0.83
C LEU A 163 9.18 -3.55 0.39
N ALA A 164 8.51 -2.58 1.01
CA ALA A 164 8.98 -1.87 2.20
C ALA A 164 9.24 -2.79 3.40
N ALA A 165 8.65 -3.99 3.45
CA ALA A 165 8.94 -4.99 4.46
C ALA A 165 10.43 -5.40 4.48
N GLU A 166 11.16 -5.26 3.37
CA GLU A 166 12.60 -5.50 3.30
C GLU A 166 13.42 -4.46 4.10
N HIS A 167 12.87 -3.27 4.29
CA HIS A 167 13.56 -2.17 4.95
C HIS A 167 13.83 -2.47 6.44
N PRO A 168 15.05 -2.23 6.98
CA PRO A 168 15.39 -2.55 8.37
C PRO A 168 14.48 -1.90 9.42
N LEU A 169 14.01 -0.67 9.17
CA LEU A 169 13.09 0.05 10.07
C LEU A 169 11.73 -0.67 10.26
N VAL A 170 11.28 -1.40 9.24
CA VAL A 170 9.94 -1.99 9.21
C VAL A 170 9.96 -3.35 9.90
N VAL A 171 9.11 -3.55 10.91
CA VAL A 171 9.02 -4.81 11.66
C VAL A 171 7.99 -5.78 11.07
N GLY A 172 7.02 -5.26 10.32
CA GLY A 172 5.97 -6.04 9.64
C GLY A 172 5.21 -5.17 8.64
N ALA A 173 4.41 -5.79 7.77
CA ALA A 173 3.65 -5.06 6.76
C ALA A 173 2.18 -5.51 6.63
N LEU A 174 1.28 -4.56 6.40
CA LEU A 174 -0.11 -4.77 6.04
C LEU A 174 -0.34 -4.34 4.57
N ALA A 175 -0.31 -5.31 3.66
CA ALA A 175 -0.50 -5.06 2.23
C ALA A 175 -1.96 -5.29 1.83
N MET A 176 -2.69 -4.22 1.50
CA MET A 176 -4.12 -4.27 1.20
C MET A 176 -4.37 -4.16 -0.30
N SER A 177 -5.10 -5.12 -0.87
CA SER A 177 -5.57 -5.15 -2.26
C SER A 177 -4.46 -4.89 -3.27
N GLY A 178 -3.25 -5.39 -2.97
CA GLY A 178 -2.04 -5.05 -3.68
C GLY A 178 -1.86 -5.78 -5.01
N ILE A 179 -0.84 -5.35 -5.74
CA ILE A 179 -0.37 -5.99 -6.98
C ILE A 179 1.00 -6.56 -6.66
N TYR A 180 1.16 -7.87 -6.75
CA TYR A 180 2.39 -8.55 -6.29
C TYR A 180 3.20 -9.18 -7.43
N GLU A 181 2.62 -9.18 -8.63
CA GLU A 181 3.23 -9.48 -9.91
C GLU A 181 2.90 -8.37 -10.90
N LEU A 182 3.93 -7.73 -11.47
CA LEU A 182 3.79 -6.59 -12.37
C LEU A 182 3.67 -6.99 -13.86
N ALA A 183 4.03 -8.21 -14.26
CA ALA A 183 3.93 -8.62 -15.66
C ALA A 183 2.53 -8.44 -16.29
N PRO A 184 1.41 -8.80 -15.63
CA PRO A 184 0.09 -8.50 -16.16
C PRO A 184 -0.18 -7.00 -16.34
N ILE A 185 0.36 -6.15 -15.46
CA ILE A 185 0.20 -4.70 -15.55
C ILE A 185 0.89 -4.16 -16.81
N ALA A 186 2.04 -4.72 -17.18
CA ALA A 186 2.75 -4.34 -18.39
C ALA A 186 1.97 -4.65 -19.69
N GLU A 187 0.96 -5.52 -19.60
CA GLU A 187 0.07 -5.91 -20.70
C GLU A 187 -1.30 -5.21 -20.66
N THR A 188 -1.48 -4.20 -19.80
CA THR A 188 -2.68 -3.32 -19.79
C THR A 188 -2.33 -1.89 -20.21
N ASN A 189 -3.37 -1.09 -20.46
CA ASN A 189 -3.27 0.36 -20.70
C ASN A 189 -2.56 1.13 -19.57
N LEU A 190 -2.43 0.55 -18.37
CA LEU A 190 -1.67 1.16 -17.27
C LEU A 190 -0.21 1.34 -17.64
N ASN A 191 0.31 0.51 -18.55
CA ASN A 191 1.70 0.56 -18.97
C ASN A 191 2.02 1.76 -19.87
N ASP A 192 1.03 2.47 -20.41
CA ASP A 192 1.25 3.67 -21.23
C ASP A 192 2.05 4.75 -20.47
N LYS A 193 1.76 4.89 -19.17
CA LYS A 193 2.51 5.78 -18.26
C LYS A 193 3.63 5.06 -17.51
N LEU A 194 3.42 3.83 -17.08
CA LEU A 194 4.40 3.12 -16.25
C LEU A 194 5.66 2.73 -17.02
N ARG A 195 5.51 2.35 -18.30
CA ARG A 195 6.59 1.95 -19.20
C ARG A 195 7.54 0.93 -18.55
N LEU A 196 6.95 -0.06 -17.88
CA LEU A 196 7.68 -1.07 -17.11
C LEU A 196 8.63 -1.83 -18.01
N THR A 197 9.91 -1.85 -17.63
CA THR A 197 10.90 -2.69 -18.29
C THR A 197 10.87 -4.11 -17.71
N PRO A 198 11.38 -5.14 -18.43
CA PRO A 198 11.55 -6.47 -17.87
C PRO A 198 12.37 -6.49 -16.57
N GLU A 199 13.37 -5.62 -16.45
CA GLU A 199 14.19 -5.46 -15.25
C GLU A 199 13.38 -4.88 -14.09
N GLU A 200 12.56 -3.86 -14.33
CA GLU A 200 11.68 -3.30 -13.30
C GLU A 200 10.62 -4.31 -12.85
N ILE A 201 10.04 -5.09 -13.77
CA ILE A 201 9.10 -6.17 -13.42
C ILE A 201 9.79 -7.21 -12.54
N ALA A 202 11.00 -7.64 -12.91
CA ALA A 202 11.77 -8.62 -12.15
C ALA A 202 12.20 -8.09 -10.77
N ALA A 203 12.63 -6.84 -10.71
CA ALA A 203 13.12 -6.21 -9.48
C ALA A 203 11.98 -5.84 -8.53
N HIS A 204 10.82 -5.41 -9.04
CA HIS A 204 9.78 -4.79 -8.22
C HIS A 204 8.51 -5.60 -8.09
N SER A 205 8.37 -6.77 -8.71
CA SER A 205 7.28 -7.69 -8.34
C SER A 205 7.62 -8.38 -7.02
N PRO A 206 6.91 -8.13 -5.89
CA PRO A 206 7.18 -8.79 -4.62
C PRO A 206 7.28 -10.32 -4.72
N ILE A 207 6.48 -10.96 -5.58
CA ILE A 207 6.48 -12.41 -5.74
C ILE A 207 7.73 -12.96 -6.46
N ARG A 208 8.49 -12.12 -7.16
CA ARG A 208 9.73 -12.52 -7.86
C ARG A 208 10.99 -12.33 -7.00
N ARG A 209 10.85 -11.69 -5.84
CA ARG A 209 11.94 -11.37 -4.91
C ARG A 209 12.11 -12.47 -3.85
N PRO A 210 13.26 -12.54 -3.17
CA PRO A 210 13.43 -13.42 -2.01
C PRO A 210 12.33 -13.17 -0.97
N VAL A 211 11.76 -14.24 -0.43
CA VAL A 211 10.69 -14.11 0.57
C VAL A 211 11.21 -13.46 1.85
N VAL A 212 10.60 -12.32 2.21
CA VAL A 212 10.86 -11.63 3.47
C VAL A 212 10.26 -12.41 4.64
N GLN A 213 11.12 -12.78 5.61
CA GLN A 213 10.77 -13.53 6.82
C GLN A 213 10.22 -12.66 7.97
N LYS A 214 9.70 -11.47 7.65
CA LYS A 214 8.93 -10.62 8.56
C LYS A 214 7.44 -10.89 8.41
N PRO A 215 6.60 -10.62 9.41
CA PRO A 215 5.15 -10.80 9.29
C PRO A 215 4.58 -9.84 8.24
N ILE A 216 3.92 -10.38 7.21
CA ILE A 216 3.20 -9.60 6.20
C ILE A 216 1.76 -10.10 6.12
N ALA A 217 0.82 -9.34 6.67
CA ALA A 217 -0.60 -9.58 6.48
C ALA A 217 -1.02 -9.10 5.08
N ILE A 218 -1.67 -9.97 4.31
CA ILE A 218 -2.17 -9.68 2.97
C ILE A 218 -3.69 -9.63 3.05
N ALA A 219 -4.25 -8.45 2.84
CA ALA A 219 -5.69 -8.22 2.92
C ALA A 219 -6.26 -7.87 1.54
N TYR A 220 -7.53 -8.15 1.30
CA TYR A 220 -8.23 -7.75 0.08
C TYR A 220 -9.75 -7.73 0.30
N GLY A 221 -10.48 -6.90 -0.44
CA GLY A 221 -11.93 -6.88 -0.42
C GLY A 221 -12.53 -8.13 -1.07
N ALA A 222 -13.45 -8.81 -0.39
CA ALA A 222 -14.03 -10.06 -0.89
C ALA A 222 -14.87 -9.87 -2.19
N ARG A 223 -15.30 -8.64 -2.48
CA ARG A 223 -16.08 -8.23 -3.67
C ARG A 223 -15.26 -7.46 -4.72
N GLU A 224 -13.95 -7.44 -4.58
CA GLU A 224 -13.04 -6.86 -5.59
C GLU A 224 -13.00 -7.68 -6.88
N LEU A 225 -12.42 -7.09 -7.92
CA LEU A 225 -12.17 -7.77 -9.19
C LEU A 225 -11.42 -9.10 -8.97
N PRO A 226 -11.77 -10.16 -9.75
CA PRO A 226 -11.18 -11.49 -9.56
C PRO A 226 -9.65 -11.50 -9.55
N GLU A 227 -9.03 -10.66 -10.38
CA GLU A 227 -7.57 -10.63 -10.52
C GLU A 227 -6.86 -10.04 -9.30
N LEU A 228 -7.42 -9.01 -8.66
CA LEU A 228 -6.85 -8.42 -7.43
C LEU A 228 -6.91 -9.41 -6.26
N ARG A 229 -8.03 -10.13 -6.16
CA ARG A 229 -8.19 -11.22 -5.20
C ARG A 229 -7.19 -12.35 -5.49
N ARG A 230 -6.93 -12.65 -6.77
CA ARG A 230 -5.99 -13.71 -7.18
C ARG A 230 -4.55 -13.32 -6.86
N GLN A 231 -4.11 -12.11 -7.21
CA GLN A 231 -2.81 -11.54 -6.83
C GLN A 231 -2.52 -11.77 -5.34
N SER A 232 -3.48 -11.37 -4.49
CA SER A 232 -3.38 -11.50 -3.03
C SER A 232 -3.26 -12.95 -2.56
N ARG A 233 -4.09 -13.86 -3.08
CA ARG A 233 -4.04 -15.29 -2.72
C ARG A 233 -2.74 -15.96 -3.18
N VAL A 234 -2.26 -15.62 -4.37
CA VAL A 234 -1.05 -16.24 -4.94
C VAL A 234 0.19 -15.76 -4.20
N PHE A 235 0.30 -14.46 -3.92
CA PHE A 235 1.42 -13.94 -3.15
C PHE A 235 1.45 -14.48 -1.71
N HIS A 236 0.29 -14.56 -1.05
CA HIS A 236 0.21 -15.18 0.28
C HIS A 236 0.65 -16.64 0.28
N ARG A 237 0.15 -17.43 -0.68
CA ARG A 237 0.54 -18.84 -0.82
C ARG A 237 2.05 -19.00 -1.01
N HIS A 238 2.64 -18.20 -1.90
CA HIS A 238 4.08 -18.23 -2.15
C HIS A 238 4.88 -17.97 -0.86
N ARG A 239 4.45 -17.00 -0.05
CA ARG A 239 5.07 -16.74 1.26
C ARG A 239 4.85 -17.87 2.27
N ALA A 240 3.65 -18.45 2.30
CA ALA A 240 3.31 -19.55 3.20
C ALA A 240 4.10 -20.84 2.89
N GLU A 241 4.35 -21.13 1.61
CA GLU A 241 5.22 -22.24 1.18
C GLU A 241 6.66 -22.07 1.68
N ALA A 242 7.13 -20.83 1.82
CA ALA A 242 8.40 -20.46 2.43
C ALA A 242 8.31 -20.25 3.96
N GLN A 243 7.21 -20.67 4.58
CA GLN A 243 6.93 -20.58 6.03
C GLN A 243 7.01 -19.15 6.61
N ALA A 244 6.86 -18.12 5.78
CA ALA A 244 6.95 -16.74 6.23
C ALA A 244 5.64 -16.28 6.90
N PRO A 245 5.70 -15.55 8.03
CA PRO A 245 4.53 -15.23 8.84
C PRO A 245 3.59 -14.20 8.20
N GLY A 246 2.33 -14.21 8.62
CA GLY A 246 1.31 -13.23 8.23
C GLY A 246 0.04 -13.85 7.66
N ALA A 247 -1.11 -13.29 8.04
CA ALA A 247 -2.42 -13.81 7.67
C ALA A 247 -2.84 -13.38 6.25
N LEU A 248 -3.71 -14.18 5.64
CA LEU A 248 -4.53 -13.78 4.49
C LEU A 248 -5.89 -13.33 4.98
N ILE A 249 -6.31 -12.11 4.64
CA ILE A 249 -7.49 -11.47 5.23
C ILE A 249 -8.45 -11.02 4.12
N PRO A 250 -9.39 -11.88 3.70
CA PRO A 250 -10.53 -11.43 2.91
C PRO A 250 -11.45 -10.58 3.79
N VAL A 251 -11.60 -9.30 3.47
CA VAL A 251 -12.53 -8.39 4.16
C VAL A 251 -13.93 -8.62 3.60
N PRO A 252 -14.88 -9.17 4.39
CA PRO A 252 -16.22 -9.48 3.89
C PRO A 252 -16.91 -8.22 3.37
N GLU A 253 -17.71 -8.37 2.32
CA GLU A 253 -18.54 -7.31 1.72
C GLU A 253 -17.78 -6.10 1.13
N ALA A 254 -16.49 -5.95 1.41
CA ALA A 254 -15.67 -4.88 0.91
C ALA A 254 -15.32 -5.05 -0.58
N ASP A 255 -15.43 -3.95 -1.29
CA ASP A 255 -14.87 -3.76 -2.63
C ASP A 255 -13.48 -3.09 -2.54
N HIS A 256 -12.95 -2.69 -3.70
CA HIS A 256 -11.57 -2.17 -3.83
C HIS A 256 -11.33 -0.88 -3.05
N PHE A 257 -12.36 -0.09 -2.79
CA PHE A 257 -12.24 1.18 -2.10
C PHE A 257 -12.66 1.06 -0.64
N ARG A 258 -13.73 0.32 -0.37
CA ARG A 258 -14.30 0.14 0.97
C ARG A 258 -13.44 -0.72 1.90
N VAL A 259 -12.54 -1.53 1.36
CA VAL A 259 -11.53 -2.26 2.15
C VAL A 259 -10.75 -1.35 3.10
N LEU A 260 -10.55 -0.08 2.73
CA LEU A 260 -9.84 0.91 3.55
C LEU A 260 -10.57 1.25 4.86
N GLU A 261 -11.91 1.16 4.90
CA GLU A 261 -12.69 1.38 6.12
C GLU A 261 -12.31 0.39 7.24
N ALA A 262 -11.90 -0.82 6.85
CA ALA A 262 -11.44 -1.82 7.80
C ALA A 262 -10.09 -1.48 8.44
N LEU A 263 -9.37 -0.47 7.93
CA LEU A 263 -8.17 0.08 8.54
C LEU A 263 -8.46 1.35 9.37
N TRP A 264 -9.16 2.33 8.79
CA TRP A 264 -9.28 3.64 9.43
C TRP A 264 -10.30 3.69 10.58
N ARG A 265 -11.18 2.69 10.69
CA ARG A 265 -12.09 2.57 11.84
C ARG A 265 -11.36 1.97 13.03
N ARG A 266 -11.63 2.50 14.23
CA ARG A 266 -11.01 2.05 15.50
C ARG A 266 -11.20 0.55 15.76
N ASP A 267 -12.34 -0.01 15.39
CA ASP A 267 -12.69 -1.43 15.52
C ASP A 267 -12.53 -2.20 14.20
N GLY A 268 -11.80 -1.62 13.24
CA GLY A 268 -11.51 -2.23 11.95
C GLY A 268 -10.66 -3.50 12.08
N VAL A 269 -11.00 -4.52 11.28
CA VAL A 269 -10.26 -5.79 11.29
C VAL A 269 -8.81 -5.64 10.81
N LEU A 270 -8.54 -4.69 9.91
CA LEU A 270 -7.18 -4.47 9.40
C LEU A 270 -6.32 -3.67 10.37
N LEU A 271 -6.91 -2.79 11.19
CA LEU A 271 -6.17 -2.15 12.28
C LEU A 271 -5.73 -3.17 13.34
N ARG A 272 -6.62 -4.10 13.73
CA ARG A 272 -6.24 -5.21 14.62
C ARG A 272 -5.14 -6.06 14.01
N ALA A 273 -5.29 -6.42 12.73
CA ALA A 273 -4.27 -7.19 12.03
C ALA A 273 -2.92 -6.47 11.98
N ALA A 274 -2.88 -5.13 11.86
CA ALA A 274 -1.64 -4.36 11.97
C ALA A 274 -1.01 -4.48 13.37
N GLY A 275 -1.83 -4.54 14.43
CA GLY A 275 -1.43 -4.84 15.79
C GLY A 275 -0.72 -6.19 15.93
N ASP A 276 -1.31 -7.24 15.34
CA ASP A 276 -0.78 -8.61 15.39
C ASP A 276 0.61 -8.75 14.73
N LEU A 277 1.03 -7.79 13.89
CA LEU A 277 2.34 -7.79 13.24
C LEU A 277 3.49 -7.36 14.17
N LEU A 278 3.20 -6.83 15.36
CA LEU A 278 4.22 -6.32 16.28
C LEU A 278 4.91 -7.40 17.14
N GLY A 279 4.36 -8.64 17.12
CA GLY A 279 4.77 -9.76 17.97
C GLY A 279 3.98 -9.80 19.26
#